data_AF-A0AAN7NL20-F1
#
_entry.id   AF-A0AAN7NL20-F1
#
_cell.length_a   1.000
_cell.length_b   1.000
_cell.length_c   1.000
_cell.angle_alpha   90.00
_cell.angle_beta   90.00
_cell.angle_gamma   90.00
#
_symmetry.space_group_name_H-M   'P 1'
#
loop_
_entity.id
_entity.type
_entity.pdbx_description
1 polymer ?
#
loop_
_entity_poly.entity_id
_entity_poly.type
_entity_poly.pdbx_seq_one_letter_code
_entity_poly.pdbx_strand_id
1 'polypeptide(L)'
;MSSEDDDNTVPSAPDPPSLLLHERGTGFCFDSSFDVHKKCPLCDVMFPPNYDQSKFEEHVESHWKVCPMCSEQFPPDYDQQGFERHVQTHFDQNVLNFD
;
A
#
# COMPACT_ATOMS: atom_id res chain seq x y z
N MET A 1 -8.91 -8.23 73.03
CA MET A 1 -9.37 -7.48 71.85
C MET A 1 -8.28 -7.55 70.82
N SER A 2 -8.48 -7.90 69.57
CA SER A 2 -9.46 -8.71 68.84
C SER A 2 -8.79 -8.86 67.47
N SER A 3 -8.89 -10.06 66.91
CA SER A 3 -8.31 -10.52 65.65
C SER A 3 -8.72 -9.69 64.45
N GLU A 4 -7.81 -9.54 63.49
CA GLU A 4 -8.14 -9.47 62.05
C GLU A 4 -7.04 -10.23 61.29
N ASP A 5 -7.32 -11.52 61.05
CA ASP A 5 -6.80 -12.29 59.93
C ASP A 5 -7.39 -11.70 58.63
N ASP A 6 -6.58 -11.48 57.59
CA ASP A 6 -7.08 -11.70 56.23
C ASP A 6 -5.96 -12.24 55.32
N ASP A 7 -6.35 -13.36 54.76
CA ASP A 7 -5.68 -14.24 53.82
C ASP A 7 -5.68 -13.61 52.42
N ASN A 8 -4.50 -13.43 51.81
CA ASN A 8 -4.30 -14.02 50.48
C ASN A 8 -2.84 -13.94 50.04
N THR A 9 -2.25 -15.12 49.87
CA THR A 9 -1.03 -15.33 49.09
C THR A 9 -1.32 -15.02 47.62
N VAL A 10 -0.81 -13.92 47.09
CA VAL A 10 -0.66 -13.72 45.65
C VAL A 10 0.83 -13.82 45.33
N PRO A 11 1.29 -14.80 44.53
CA PRO A 11 2.62 -14.71 43.94
C PRO A 11 2.58 -13.51 42.98
N SER A 12 3.14 -12.37 43.39
CA SER A 12 3.46 -11.32 42.43
C SER A 12 4.48 -11.91 41.48
N ALA A 13 4.02 -12.16 40.26
CA ALA A 13 4.81 -12.63 39.14
C ALA A 13 6.10 -11.80 39.03
N PRO A 14 7.23 -12.40 38.61
CA PRO A 14 8.39 -11.61 38.25
C PRO A 14 7.96 -10.61 37.18
N ASP A 15 8.32 -9.34 37.39
CA ASP A 15 8.24 -8.29 36.39
C ASP A 15 8.74 -8.85 35.06
N PRO A 16 7.90 -8.92 34.00
CA PRO A 16 8.42 -9.32 32.71
C PRO A 16 9.42 -8.23 32.30
N PRO A 17 10.66 -8.59 31.88
CA PRO A 17 11.45 -7.63 31.14
C PRO A 17 10.53 -7.10 30.04
N SER A 18 10.52 -5.79 29.82
CA SER A 18 9.79 -5.14 28.72
C SER A 18 10.26 -5.70 27.37
N LEU A 19 9.80 -6.91 27.10
CA LEU A 19 9.74 -7.60 25.84
C LEU A 19 8.31 -7.38 25.42
N LEU A 20 8.04 -6.16 24.93
CA LEU A 20 6.89 -5.96 24.06
C LEU A 20 7.14 -6.77 22.79
N LEU A 21 6.84 -8.06 22.93
CA LEU A 21 6.57 -9.04 21.90
C LEU A 21 5.63 -8.37 20.89
N HIS A 22 6.17 -8.14 19.70
CA HIS A 22 5.90 -8.93 18.49
C HIS A 22 4.45 -8.84 17.98
N GLU A 23 4.38 -8.43 16.70
CA GLU A 23 3.42 -8.88 15.68
C GLU A 23 2.12 -8.08 15.47
N ARG A 24 2.21 -7.03 14.64
CA ARG A 24 1.29 -6.87 13.49
C ARG A 24 1.88 -5.94 12.42
N GLY A 25 2.31 -6.53 11.29
CA GLY A 25 2.46 -5.79 10.03
C GLY A 25 3.78 -6.02 9.30
N THR A 26 3.95 -7.22 8.75
CA THR A 26 4.45 -7.42 7.37
C THR A 26 5.49 -6.43 6.85
N GLY A 27 6.75 -6.86 6.83
CA GLY A 27 7.70 -6.55 5.75
C GLY A 27 7.79 -5.11 5.28
N PHE A 28 8.36 -4.22 6.09
CA PHE A 28 9.00 -3.03 5.56
C PHE A 28 10.50 -3.23 5.71
N CYS A 29 11.12 -3.86 4.72
CA CYS A 29 12.55 -3.75 4.51
C CYS A 29 12.85 -2.27 4.26
N PHE A 30 13.10 -1.52 5.33
CA PHE A 30 13.58 -0.17 5.23
C PHE A 30 15.05 -0.24 4.82
N ASP A 31 15.26 -0.57 3.55
CA ASP A 31 16.55 -0.50 2.90
C ASP A 31 17.04 0.93 3.08
N SER A 32 18.04 1.08 3.96
CA SER A 32 18.64 2.35 4.31
C SER A 32 19.56 2.82 3.17
N SER A 33 19.00 2.93 1.96
CA SER A 33 19.55 3.66 0.82
C SER A 33 19.14 5.13 0.88
N PHE A 34 19.13 5.74 2.08
CA PHE A 34 18.75 7.14 2.29
C PHE A 34 19.55 8.17 1.48
N ASP A 35 20.62 7.72 0.81
CA ASP A 35 21.49 8.53 -0.04
C ASP A 35 21.53 8.03 -1.50
N VAL A 36 20.48 7.34 -1.95
CA VAL A 36 20.42 6.82 -3.32
C VAL A 36 19.08 7.22 -3.92
N HIS A 37 19.15 8.14 -4.88
CA HIS A 37 18.08 8.60 -5.76
C HIS A 37 16.88 7.64 -5.86
N LYS A 38 15.66 8.16 -5.66
CA LYS A 38 14.45 7.36 -5.88
C LYS A 38 14.32 7.05 -7.37
N LYS A 39 14.18 5.78 -7.74
CA LYS A 39 13.97 5.37 -9.14
C LYS A 39 12.49 5.07 -9.37
N CYS A 40 11.93 5.51 -10.50
CA CYS A 40 10.60 5.09 -10.92
C CYS A 40 10.57 3.56 -11.14
N PRO A 41 9.55 2.84 -10.66
CA PRO A 41 9.46 1.39 -10.90
C PRO A 41 9.05 1.03 -12.33
N LEU A 42 8.52 2.00 -13.09
CA LEU A 42 7.94 1.78 -14.42
C LEU A 42 8.85 2.30 -15.57
N CYS A 43 9.89 3.08 -15.24
CA CYS A 43 10.84 3.61 -16.22
C CYS A 43 12.22 3.87 -15.61
N ASP A 44 13.18 4.28 -16.42
CA ASP A 44 14.56 4.52 -15.96
C ASP A 44 14.82 5.90 -15.34
N VAL A 45 13.77 6.68 -15.07
CA VAL A 45 13.90 8.01 -14.45
C VAL A 45 14.32 7.87 -12.98
N MET A 46 15.35 8.64 -12.60
CA MET A 46 15.84 8.76 -11.24
C MET A 46 15.56 10.17 -10.71
N PHE A 47 15.16 10.25 -9.45
CA PHE A 47 14.78 11.46 -8.75
C PHE A 47 15.76 11.75 -7.61
N PRO A 48 16.04 13.02 -7.31
CA PRO A 48 16.91 13.37 -6.19
C PRO A 48 16.29 12.92 -4.85
N PRO A 49 17.10 12.69 -3.80
CA PRO A 49 16.61 12.20 -2.50
C PRO A 49 15.54 13.09 -1.84
N ASN A 50 15.58 14.40 -2.10
CA ASN A 50 14.65 15.41 -1.59
C ASN A 50 13.54 15.78 -2.57
N TYR A 51 13.33 14.97 -3.63
CA TYR A 51 12.23 15.17 -4.55
C TYR A 51 10.89 15.03 -3.82
N ASP A 52 9.93 15.87 -4.20
CA ASP A 52 8.61 15.87 -3.60
C ASP A 52 7.89 14.53 -3.83
N GLN A 53 7.37 13.95 -2.76
CA GLN A 53 6.76 12.62 -2.80
C GLN A 53 5.46 12.62 -3.63
N SER A 54 4.64 13.67 -3.51
CA SER A 54 3.40 13.79 -4.28
C SER A 54 3.70 13.90 -5.78
N LYS A 55 4.77 14.63 -6.14
CA LYS A 55 5.23 14.73 -7.53
C LYS A 55 5.81 13.42 -8.06
N PHE A 56 6.43 12.62 -7.21
CA PHE A 56 6.87 11.27 -7.59
C PHE A 56 5.69 10.36 -7.89
N GLU A 57 4.66 10.41 -7.04
CA GLU A 57 3.43 9.63 -7.22
C GLU A 57 2.70 10.06 -8.50
N GLU A 58 2.51 11.36 -8.73
CA GLU A 58 1.95 11.92 -9.98
C GLU A 58 2.70 11.41 -11.22
N HIS A 59 4.04 11.34 -11.15
CA HIS A 59 4.85 10.77 -12.22
C HIS A 59 4.57 9.27 -12.41
N VAL A 60 4.53 8.48 -11.35
CA VAL A 60 4.26 7.04 -11.44
C VAL A 60 2.87 6.79 -12.01
N GLU A 61 1.87 7.53 -11.57
CA GLU A 61 0.49 7.46 -12.04
C GLU A 61 0.38 7.82 -13.54
N SER A 62 1.21 8.73 -14.04
CA SER A 62 1.21 9.10 -15.46
C SER A 62 1.55 7.96 -16.42
N HIS A 63 2.16 6.87 -15.95
CA HIS A 63 2.43 5.68 -16.76
C HIS A 63 1.21 4.76 -16.91
N TRP A 64 0.19 4.91 -16.08
CA TRP A 64 -0.95 3.99 -16.08
C TRP A 64 -1.82 4.26 -17.29
N LYS A 65 -2.24 3.18 -17.96
CA LYS A 65 -3.25 3.27 -19.01
C LYS A 65 -4.60 3.44 -18.33
N VAL A 66 -5.28 4.56 -18.54
CA VAL A 66 -6.60 4.81 -17.93
C VAL A 66 -7.69 4.62 -18.97
N CYS A 67 -8.69 3.79 -18.65
CA CYS A 67 -9.87 3.63 -19.51
C CYS A 67 -10.67 4.95 -19.54
N PRO A 68 -10.93 5.53 -20.73
CA PRO A 68 -11.62 6.81 -20.84
C PRO A 68 -13.10 6.76 -20.46
N MET A 69 -13.69 5.56 -20.36
CA MET A 69 -15.12 5.38 -20.07
C MET A 69 -15.39 5.23 -18.57
N CYS A 70 -14.55 4.51 -17.84
CA CYS A 70 -14.76 4.18 -16.42
C CYS A 70 -13.64 4.65 -15.47
N SER A 71 -12.58 5.26 -15.98
CA SER A 71 -11.39 5.66 -15.20
C SER A 71 -10.67 4.48 -14.52
N GLU A 72 -10.89 3.25 -14.96
CA GLU A 72 -10.12 2.09 -14.50
C GLU A 72 -8.67 2.20 -14.99
N GLN A 73 -7.72 2.00 -14.07
CA GLN A 73 -6.30 2.16 -14.34
C GLN A 73 -5.65 0.79 -14.54
N PHE A 74 -4.85 0.67 -15.60
CA PHE A 74 -4.15 -0.54 -15.99
C PHE A 74 -2.64 -0.31 -15.94
N PRO A 75 -1.84 -1.33 -15.60
CA PRO A 75 -0.38 -1.28 -15.69
C PRO A 75 0.11 -0.85 -17.10
N PRO A 76 1.28 -0.22 -17.22
CA PRO A 76 1.83 0.19 -18.51
C PRO A 76 2.14 -1.00 -19.45
N ASP A 77 2.49 -2.15 -18.87
CA ASP A 77 2.77 -3.42 -19.55
C ASP A 77 1.52 -4.27 -19.81
N TYR A 78 0.33 -3.78 -19.43
CA TYR A 78 -0.93 -4.46 -19.71
C TYR A 78 -1.13 -4.63 -21.22
N ASP A 79 -1.56 -5.83 -21.63
CA ASP A 79 -1.73 -6.18 -23.03
C ASP A 79 -2.68 -5.21 -23.75
N GLN A 80 -2.21 -4.69 -24.89
CA GLN A 80 -2.94 -3.68 -25.65
C GLN A 80 -4.29 -4.22 -26.16
N GLN A 81 -4.36 -5.47 -26.60
CA GLN A 81 -5.62 -6.07 -27.06
C GLN A 81 -6.60 -6.27 -25.90
N GLY A 82 -6.09 -6.61 -24.72
CA GLY A 82 -6.87 -6.67 -23.47
C GLY A 82 -7.48 -5.31 -23.12
N PHE A 83 -6.69 -4.23 -23.20
CA PHE A 83 -7.15 -2.86 -22.94
C PHE A 83 -8.21 -2.43 -23.95
N GLU A 84 -7.96 -2.65 -25.24
CA GLU A 84 -8.93 -2.34 -26.31
C GLU A 84 -10.23 -3.12 -26.15
N ARG A 85 -10.14 -4.42 -25.79
CA ARG A 85 -11.32 -5.23 -25.50
C ARG A 85 -12.09 -4.67 -24.31
N HIS A 86 -11.41 -4.29 -23.23
CA HIS A 86 -12.06 -3.64 -22.08
C HIS A 86 -12.80 -2.39 -22.52
N VAL A 87 -12.13 -1.48 -23.24
CA VAL A 87 -12.74 -0.24 -23.74
C VAL A 87 -13.95 -0.53 -24.64
N GLN A 88 -13.83 -1.51 -25.54
CA GLN A 88 -14.90 -1.93 -26.45
C GLN A 88 -16.16 -2.40 -25.71
N THR A 89 -16.00 -3.08 -24.56
CA THR A 89 -17.16 -3.56 -23.78
C THR A 89 -18.06 -2.44 -23.27
N HIS A 90 -17.53 -1.24 -23.03
CA HIS A 90 -18.34 -0.07 -22.66
C HIS A 90 -19.16 0.47 -23.84
N PHE A 91 -18.67 0.32 -25.07
CA PHE A 91 -19.43 0.68 -26.26
C PHE A 91 -20.54 -0.33 -26.54
N ASP A 92 -20.23 -1.63 -26.47
CA ASP A 92 -21.21 -2.69 -26.74
C ASP A 92 -22.36 -2.69 -25.72
N GLN A 93 -22.08 -2.33 -24.46
CA GLN A 93 -23.11 -2.10 -23.44
C GLN A 93 -24.00 -0.88 -23.74
N ASN A 94 -23.44 0.17 -24.37
CA ASN A 94 -24.18 1.36 -24.77
C ASN A 94 -25.03 1.15 -26.04
N VAL A 95 -24.64 0.25 -26.96
CA VAL A 95 -25.40 -0.03 -28.20
C VAL A 95 -26.74 -0.74 -27.93
N LEU A 96 -26.95 -1.30 -26.73
CA LEU A 96 -28.20 -1.98 -26.37
C LEU A 96 -29.29 -1.06 -25.77
N ASN A 97 -29.04 0.25 -25.61
CA ASN A 97 -30.03 1.23 -25.13
C ASN A 97 -30.45 2.22 -26.25
N PHE A 98 -31.09 1.71 -27.30
CA PHE A 98 -31.94 2.55 -28.17
C PHE A 98 -33.41 2.21 -27.85
N ASP A 99 -34.01 2.98 -26.94
CA ASP A 99 -35.47 3.10 -26.73
C ASP A 99 -36.01 4.30 -27.53
#